data_AF-A0A2H0Z5W9-F1
#
_entry.id   AF-A0A2H0Z5W9-F1
#
_cell.length_a   1.000
_cell.length_b   1.000
_cell.length_c   1.000
_cell.angle_alpha   90.00
_cell.angle_beta   90.00
_cell.angle_gamma   90.00
#
_symmetry.space_group_name_H-M   'P 1'
#
loop_
_entity.id
_entity.type
_entity.pdbx_description
1 polymer ?
#
loop_
_entity_poly.entity_id
_entity_poly.type
_entity_poly.pdbx_seq_one_letter_code
_entity_poly.pdbx_strand_id
1 'polypeptide(L)'
;MKFKISSFSDIVKAMGLVFGDIGTSPIYTLVIVFTLTRPSHDNLFGILSLIFWTLIILVTIEYAWLAMSLSIKGEGGVIVLKEVLSSFVKKGKKATIVAYLGYFGISLLMGDGVITPAISILSAVEGLPLIHGFEWITGNIVILITMVITIILFAFQYKGTDKVASSFGPIMIIWFISLFISGFISILNMPSILLAISPTYAISFLTHNGLAGILVLSEVILCATGGE
;
A
#
# COMPACT_ATOMS: atom_id res chain seq x y z
N MET A 1 22.09 -22.74 -7.44
CA MET A 1 21.44 -21.42 -7.30
C MET A 1 22.31 -20.58 -6.36
N LYS A 2 23.12 -19.66 -6.89
CA LYS A 2 23.93 -18.76 -6.03
C LYS A 2 23.05 -17.56 -5.70
N PHE A 3 22.61 -17.44 -4.45
CA PHE A 3 22.06 -16.19 -3.95
C PHE A 3 23.17 -15.15 -4.06
N LYS A 4 23.06 -14.26 -5.04
CA LYS A 4 23.96 -13.11 -5.16
C LYS A 4 23.62 -12.21 -3.97
N ILE A 5 24.55 -12.07 -3.02
CA ILE A 5 24.38 -11.16 -1.89
C ILE A 5 24.11 -9.77 -2.50
N SER A 6 22.92 -9.23 -2.25
CA SER A 6 22.53 -7.92 -2.74
C SER A 6 23.52 -6.88 -2.23
N SER A 7 23.99 -6.00 -3.13
CA SER A 7 24.81 -4.88 -2.70
C SER A 7 23.98 -3.97 -1.80
N PHE A 8 24.60 -3.26 -0.86
CA PHE A 8 23.92 -2.24 -0.07
C PHE A 8 23.16 -1.24 -0.97
N SER A 9 23.70 -0.91 -2.14
CA SER A 9 23.02 -0.07 -3.13
C SER A 9 21.73 -0.69 -3.66
N ASP A 10 21.65 -2.01 -3.77
CA ASP A 10 20.45 -2.70 -4.26
C ASP A 10 19.35 -2.69 -3.19
N ILE A 11 19.74 -2.80 -1.92
CA ILE A 11 18.82 -2.66 -0.77
C ILE A 11 18.24 -1.24 -0.73
N VAL A 12 19.09 -0.21 -0.84
CA VAL A 12 18.64 1.19 -0.83
C VAL A 12 17.71 1.49 -2.01
N LYS A 13 17.99 0.92 -3.19
CA LYS A 13 17.09 1.03 -4.35
C LYS A 13 15.76 0.33 -4.11
N ALA A 14 15.77 -0.88 -3.54
CA ALA A 14 14.55 -1.61 -3.20
C ALA A 14 13.69 -0.86 -2.16
N MET A 15 14.33 -0.19 -1.18
CA MET A 15 13.64 0.69 -0.23
C MET A 15 12.86 1.82 -0.92
N GLY A 16 13.43 2.40 -1.98
CA GLY A 16 12.79 3.44 -2.79
C GLY A 16 11.72 2.92 -3.74
N LEU A 17 11.96 1.75 -4.36
CA LEU A 17 11.15 1.24 -5.45
C LEU A 17 9.95 0.38 -4.99
N VAL A 18 10.13 -0.43 -3.95
CA VAL A 18 9.12 -1.41 -3.50
C VAL A 18 8.52 -1.00 -2.16
N PHE A 19 9.38 -0.68 -1.18
CA PHE A 19 8.89 -0.39 0.17
C PHE A 19 8.25 0.99 0.32
N GLY A 20 8.44 1.89 -0.65
CA GLY A 20 7.76 3.17 -0.69
C GLY A 20 6.24 3.03 -0.62
N ASP A 21 5.69 2.21 -1.51
CA ASP A 21 4.25 2.05 -1.66
C ASP A 21 3.63 1.33 -0.45
N ILE A 22 4.27 0.22 -0.01
CA ILE A 22 3.86 -0.52 1.20
C ILE A 22 3.86 0.38 2.44
N GLY A 23 4.85 1.26 2.57
CA GLY A 23 5.02 2.11 3.75
C GLY A 23 4.01 3.24 3.83
N THR A 24 3.65 3.85 2.70
CA THR A 24 2.72 5.01 2.67
C THR A 24 1.27 4.59 2.76
N SER A 25 0.94 3.38 2.28
CA SER A 25 -0.43 2.88 2.19
C SER A 25 -1.23 2.97 3.51
N PRO A 26 -0.70 2.52 4.66
CA PRO A 26 -1.42 2.61 5.93
C PRO A 26 -1.75 4.04 6.39
N ILE A 27 -0.98 5.05 5.96
CA ILE A 27 -1.16 6.43 6.43
C ILE A 27 -2.43 7.04 5.83
N TYR A 28 -2.63 6.93 4.51
CA TYR A 28 -3.86 7.44 3.90
C TYR A 28 -5.06 6.57 4.29
N THR A 29 -4.89 5.27 4.50
CA THR A 29 -5.97 4.39 4.98
C THR A 29 -6.51 4.86 6.32
N LEU A 30 -5.62 5.19 7.27
CA LEU A 30 -6.05 5.70 8.57
C LEU A 30 -6.87 6.99 8.44
N VAL A 31 -6.46 7.92 7.57
CA VAL A 31 -7.21 9.16 7.32
C VAL A 31 -8.61 8.83 6.82
N ILE A 32 -8.73 7.99 5.78
CA ILE A 32 -10.02 7.64 5.18
C ILE A 32 -10.92 6.94 6.20
N VAL A 33 -10.42 5.93 6.92
CA VAL A 33 -11.23 5.16 7.87
C VAL A 33 -11.79 6.03 9.00
N PHE A 34 -11.03 7.01 9.49
CA PHE A 34 -11.49 7.94 10.53
C PHE A 34 -12.40 9.06 10.02
N THR A 35 -12.50 9.28 8.70
CA THR A 35 -13.60 10.11 8.15
C THR A 35 -14.95 9.38 8.18
N LEU A 36 -14.94 8.05 8.10
CA LEU A 36 -16.14 7.21 8.08
C LEU A 36 -16.58 6.73 9.47
N THR A 37 -15.65 6.68 10.42
CA THR A 37 -15.88 6.09 11.75
C THR A 37 -15.64 7.11 12.85
N ARG A 38 -16.50 7.14 13.87
CA ARG A 38 -16.28 8.00 15.04
C ARG A 38 -14.98 7.61 15.76
N PRO A 39 -14.08 8.56 16.04
CA PRO A 39 -12.86 8.30 16.80
C PRO A 39 -13.22 8.06 18.27
N SER A 40 -13.48 6.80 18.62
CA SER A 40 -13.59 6.29 19.98
C SER A 40 -12.40 5.40 20.31
N HIS A 41 -12.09 5.22 21.59
CA HIS A 41 -11.02 4.32 22.02
C HIS A 41 -11.22 2.92 21.42
N ASP A 42 -12.41 2.34 21.55
CA ASP A 42 -12.68 0.97 21.06
C ASP A 42 -12.52 0.86 19.54
N ASN A 43 -12.99 1.86 18.79
CA ASN A 43 -12.84 1.88 17.33
C ASN A 43 -11.37 2.02 16.93
N LEU A 44 -10.59 2.85 17.61
CA LEU A 44 -9.16 3.01 17.36
C LEU A 44 -8.41 1.68 17.50
N PHE A 45 -8.62 0.97 18.61
CA PHE A 45 -8.00 -0.34 18.83
C PHE A 45 -8.44 -1.37 17.79
N GLY A 46 -9.72 -1.38 17.43
CA GLY A 46 -10.28 -2.25 16.40
C GLY A 46 -9.68 -2.02 15.01
N ILE A 47 -9.66 -0.76 14.56
CA ILE A 47 -9.14 -0.37 13.24
C ILE A 47 -7.64 -0.64 13.14
N LEU A 48 -6.86 -0.30 14.17
CA LEU A 48 -5.42 -0.58 14.17
C LEU A 48 -5.13 -2.08 14.14
N SER A 49 -5.94 -2.87 14.85
CA SER A 49 -5.87 -4.34 14.78
C SER A 49 -6.20 -4.86 13.38
N LEU A 50 -7.24 -4.32 12.73
CA LEU A 50 -7.59 -4.68 11.35
C LEU A 50 -6.47 -4.37 10.37
N ILE A 51 -5.88 -3.19 10.44
CA ILE A 51 -4.75 -2.79 9.58
C ILE A 51 -3.56 -3.73 9.82
N PHE A 52 -3.20 -3.96 11.09
CA PHE A 52 -2.09 -4.84 11.43
C PHE A 52 -2.27 -6.25 10.87
N TRP A 53 -3.43 -6.88 11.10
CA TRP A 53 -3.68 -8.24 10.63
C TRP A 53 -3.89 -8.32 9.13
N THR A 54 -4.46 -7.29 8.50
CA THR A 54 -4.55 -7.19 7.03
C THR A 54 -3.17 -7.19 6.40
N LEU A 55 -2.23 -6.38 6.91
CA LEU A 55 -0.85 -6.37 6.43
C LEU A 55 -0.15 -7.72 6.64
N ILE A 56 -0.31 -8.35 7.81
CA ILE A 56 0.28 -9.66 8.07
C ILE A 56 -0.28 -10.72 7.11
N ILE A 57 -1.59 -10.78 6.92
CA ILE A 57 -2.24 -11.80 6.10
C ILE A 57 -1.96 -11.55 4.62
N LEU A 58 -2.25 -10.37 4.10
CA LEU A 58 -2.12 -10.08 2.67
C LEU A 58 -0.64 -9.99 2.26
N VAL A 59 0.14 -9.13 2.90
CA VAL A 59 1.53 -8.89 2.45
C VAL A 59 2.43 -10.09 2.75
N THR A 60 2.29 -10.71 3.94
CA THR A 60 3.21 -11.80 4.33
C THR A 60 2.73 -13.17 3.86
N ILE A 61 1.47 -13.53 4.09
CA ILE A 61 0.97 -14.89 3.80
C ILE A 61 0.57 -15.02 2.33
N GLU A 62 -0.24 -14.09 1.82
CA GLU A 62 -0.71 -14.17 0.43
C GLU A 62 0.39 -13.79 -0.57
N TYR A 63 0.98 -12.61 -0.46
CA TYR A 63 1.96 -12.15 -1.45
C TYR A 63 3.34 -12.78 -1.24
N ALA A 64 3.96 -12.56 -0.08
CA ALA A 64 5.34 -13.00 0.12
C ALA A 64 5.49 -14.53 0.21
N TRP A 65 4.51 -15.26 0.73
CA TRP A 65 4.57 -16.72 0.84
C TRP A 65 3.86 -17.43 -0.30
N LEU A 66 2.55 -17.24 -0.49
CA LEU A 66 1.78 -18.00 -1.48
C LEU A 66 2.12 -17.59 -2.92
N ALA A 67 2.07 -16.30 -3.25
CA ALA A 67 2.31 -15.82 -4.61
C ALA A 67 3.74 -16.10 -5.06
N MET A 68 4.72 -15.88 -4.17
CA MET A 68 6.12 -16.25 -4.46
C MET A 68 6.35 -17.75 -4.56
N SER A 69 5.58 -18.59 -3.84
CA SER A 69 5.63 -20.06 -4.00
C SER A 69 5.11 -20.53 -5.36
N LEU A 70 4.25 -19.73 -6.01
CA LEU A 70 3.72 -19.98 -7.35
C LEU A 70 4.48 -19.23 -8.45
N SER A 71 5.61 -18.58 -8.11
CA SER A 71 6.40 -17.80 -9.06
C SER A 71 7.12 -18.67 -10.09
N ILE A 72 7.22 -18.17 -11.32
CA ILE A 72 8.07 -18.74 -12.37
C ILE A 72 9.21 -17.74 -12.61
N LYS A 73 10.46 -18.20 -12.56
CA LYS A 73 11.67 -17.36 -12.71
C LYS A 73 11.83 -16.24 -11.67
N GLY A 74 11.10 -16.30 -10.55
CA GLY A 74 11.14 -15.28 -9.50
C GLY A 74 10.26 -14.06 -9.77
N GLU A 75 9.43 -14.11 -10.83
CA GLU A 75 8.36 -13.15 -11.07
C GLU A 75 7.03 -13.78 -10.60
N GLY A 76 6.24 -13.02 -9.85
CA GLY A 76 4.91 -13.40 -9.37
C GLY A 76 3.80 -12.58 -10.02
N GLY A 77 2.61 -12.59 -9.42
CA GLY A 77 1.53 -11.68 -9.78
C GLY A 77 0.64 -12.14 -10.95
N VAL A 78 -0.27 -11.25 -11.35
CA VAL A 78 -1.39 -11.55 -12.27
C VAL A 78 -0.92 -12.05 -13.63
N ILE A 79 0.20 -11.53 -14.14
CA ILE A 79 0.76 -11.90 -15.45
C ILE A 79 1.31 -13.33 -15.42
N VAL A 80 2.05 -13.67 -14.36
CA VAL A 80 2.62 -15.01 -14.18
C VAL A 80 1.52 -16.02 -13.88
N LEU A 81 0.52 -15.65 -13.07
CA LEU A 81 -0.62 -16.52 -12.79
C LEU A 81 -1.42 -16.82 -14.07
N LYS A 82 -1.58 -15.85 -14.97
CA LYS A 82 -2.17 -16.08 -16.31
C LYS A 82 -1.34 -17.07 -17.12
N GLU A 83 -0.02 -16.90 -17.16
CA GLU A 83 0.88 -17.80 -17.91
C GLU A 83 0.80 -19.23 -17.36
N VAL A 84 0.88 -19.39 -16.04
CA VAL A 84 0.72 -20.66 -15.32
C VAL A 84 -0.64 -21.29 -15.65
N LEU A 85 -1.75 -20.55 -15.47
CA LEU A 85 -3.09 -21.05 -15.71
C LEU A 85 -3.30 -21.45 -17.18
N SER A 86 -2.73 -20.68 -18.11
CA SER A 86 -2.81 -20.98 -19.54
C SER A 86 -2.05 -22.26 -19.91
N SER A 87 -0.99 -22.63 -19.18
CA SER A 87 -0.23 -23.85 -19.40
C SER A 87 -0.96 -25.13 -18.95
N PHE A 88 -1.86 -25.03 -17.96
CA PHE A 88 -2.64 -26.15 -17.45
C PHE A 88 -3.95 -26.42 -18.21
N VAL A 89 -4.39 -25.49 -19.07
CA VAL A 89 -5.68 -25.60 -19.78
C VAL A 89 -5.49 -26.05 -21.23
N LYS A 90 -6.09 -27.21 -21.55
CA LYS A 90 -6.13 -27.72 -22.94
C LYS A 90 -6.86 -26.74 -23.87
N LYS A 91 -6.38 -26.62 -25.11
CA LYS A 91 -6.98 -25.78 -26.16
C LYS A 91 -8.49 -26.07 -26.30
N GLY A 92 -9.31 -25.02 -26.25
CA GLY A 92 -10.77 -25.11 -26.30
C GLY A 92 -11.46 -23.96 -25.56
N LYS A 93 -12.78 -24.04 -25.34
CA LYS A 93 -13.59 -22.97 -24.71
C LYS A 93 -13.04 -22.53 -23.33
N LYS A 94 -12.46 -23.45 -22.55
CA LYS A 94 -11.85 -23.13 -21.24
C LYS A 94 -10.60 -22.25 -21.38
N ALA A 95 -9.80 -22.44 -22.41
CA ALA A 95 -8.62 -21.61 -22.67
C ALA A 95 -9.02 -20.17 -23.03
N THR A 96 -10.12 -20.01 -23.78
CA THR A 96 -10.69 -18.69 -24.08
C THR A 96 -11.17 -17.97 -22.83
N ILE A 97 -11.86 -18.65 -21.91
CA ILE A 97 -12.31 -18.07 -20.63
C ILE A 97 -11.10 -17.61 -19.80
N VAL A 98 -10.07 -18.46 -19.67
CA VAL A 98 -8.84 -18.10 -18.95
C VAL A 98 -8.14 -16.90 -19.59
N ALA A 99 -8.10 -16.82 -20.92
CA ALA A 99 -7.54 -15.67 -21.60
C ALA A 99 -8.29 -14.37 -21.26
N TYR A 100 -9.62 -14.38 -21.30
CA TYR A 100 -10.45 -13.22 -20.93
C TYR A 100 -10.28 -12.81 -19.47
N LEU A 101 -10.27 -13.77 -18.53
CA LEU A 101 -9.99 -13.49 -17.12
C LEU A 101 -8.60 -12.87 -16.93
N GLY A 102 -7.59 -13.35 -17.66
CA GLY A 102 -6.25 -12.78 -17.64
C GLY A 102 -6.19 -11.36 -18.21
N TYR A 103 -6.91 -11.08 -19.31
CA TYR A 103 -7.00 -9.71 -19.84
C TYR A 103 -7.72 -8.77 -18.87
N PHE A 104 -8.77 -9.24 -18.22
CA PHE A 104 -9.48 -8.49 -17.20
C PHE A 104 -8.57 -8.15 -16.02
N GLY A 105 -7.82 -9.12 -15.49
CA GLY A 105 -6.85 -8.88 -14.42
C GLY A 105 -5.76 -7.87 -14.80
N ILE A 106 -5.20 -7.96 -16.02
CA ILE A 106 -4.20 -6.99 -16.51
C ILE A 106 -4.81 -5.59 -16.62
N SER A 107 -6.08 -5.47 -17.04
CA SER A 107 -6.74 -4.17 -17.12
C SER A 107 -6.98 -3.53 -15.75
N LEU A 108 -7.28 -4.33 -14.72
CA LEU A 108 -7.38 -3.85 -13.34
C LEU A 108 -6.03 -3.37 -12.82
N LEU A 109 -4.96 -4.14 -13.06
CA LEU A 109 -3.58 -3.75 -12.70
C LEU A 109 -3.15 -2.45 -13.40
N MET A 110 -3.50 -2.27 -14.67
CA MET A 110 -3.26 -1.01 -15.38
C MET A 110 -4.06 0.16 -14.80
N GLY A 111 -5.29 -0.09 -14.36
CA GLY A 111 -6.11 0.90 -13.68
C GLY A 111 -5.48 1.36 -12.37
N ASP A 112 -5.02 0.40 -11.56
CA ASP A 112 -4.35 0.70 -10.29
C ASP A 112 -3.08 1.54 -10.51
N GLY A 113 -2.23 1.14 -11.47
CA GLY A 113 -1.00 1.87 -11.79
C GLY A 113 -1.21 3.33 -12.23
N VAL A 114 -2.41 3.72 -12.65
CA VAL A 114 -2.78 5.12 -12.95
C VAL A 114 -3.31 5.85 -11.71
N ILE A 115 -4.06 5.16 -10.84
CA ILE A 115 -4.71 5.75 -9.66
C ILE A 115 -3.70 5.96 -8.53
N THR A 116 -2.82 5.00 -8.28
CA THR A 116 -1.91 4.99 -7.11
C THR A 116 -0.99 6.22 -7.04
N PRO A 117 -0.30 6.66 -8.12
CA PRO A 117 0.49 7.88 -8.07
C PRO A 117 -0.35 9.13 -7.76
N ALA A 118 -1.58 9.21 -8.27
CA ALA A 118 -2.46 10.35 -8.05
C ALA A 118 -2.94 10.44 -6.60
N ILE A 119 -3.38 9.32 -6.02
CA ILE A 119 -3.85 9.26 -4.63
C ILE A 119 -2.69 9.50 -3.67
N SER A 120 -1.54 8.85 -3.87
CA SER A 120 -0.38 9.02 -2.98
C SER A 120 0.13 10.46 -2.94
N ILE A 121 0.18 11.16 -4.09
CA ILE A 121 0.56 12.58 -4.12
C ILE A 121 -0.53 13.44 -3.47
N LEU A 122 -1.81 13.18 -3.76
CA LEU A 122 -2.92 13.93 -3.17
C LEU A 122 -2.91 13.82 -1.65
N SER A 123 -2.83 12.61 -1.10
CA SER A 123 -2.80 12.38 0.35
C SER A 123 -1.59 13.00 1.03
N ALA A 124 -0.43 13.07 0.35
CA ALA A 124 0.73 13.79 0.87
C ALA A 124 0.49 15.31 0.97
N VAL A 125 -0.19 15.89 -0.02
CA VAL A 125 -0.51 17.33 -0.06
C VAL A 125 -1.67 17.69 0.88
N GLU A 126 -2.63 16.79 1.07
CA GLU A 126 -3.73 16.92 2.06
C GLU A 126 -3.22 16.99 3.51
N GLY A 127 -1.98 16.59 3.77
CA GLY A 127 -1.32 16.80 5.05
C GLY A 127 -0.88 18.24 5.32
N LEU A 128 -0.70 19.07 4.28
CA LEU A 128 -0.21 20.45 4.43
C LEU A 128 -1.12 21.36 5.28
N PRO A 129 -2.46 21.35 5.11
CA PRO A 129 -3.35 22.21 5.91
C PRO A 129 -3.36 21.86 7.41
N LEU A 130 -2.86 20.67 7.79
CA LEU A 130 -2.73 20.25 9.19
C LEU A 130 -1.53 20.92 9.89
N ILE A 131 -0.62 21.52 9.14
CA ILE A 131 0.57 22.20 9.68
C ILE A 131 0.18 23.62 10.08
N HIS A 132 0.48 23.99 11.33
CA HIS A 132 0.21 25.34 11.82
C HIS A 132 0.89 26.39 10.92
N GLY A 133 0.11 27.37 10.44
CA GLY A 133 0.55 28.39 9.48
C GLY A 133 0.31 28.05 7.99
N PHE A 134 -0.10 26.82 7.66
CA PHE A 134 -0.47 26.40 6.30
C PHE A 134 -1.99 26.19 6.12
N GLU A 135 -2.80 26.59 7.09
CA GLU A 135 -4.27 26.46 7.09
C GLU A 135 -4.95 27.20 5.91
N TRP A 136 -4.26 28.16 5.28
CA TRP A 136 -4.74 28.87 4.09
C TRP A 136 -4.73 27.99 2.83
N ILE A 137 -4.04 26.84 2.84
CA ILE A 137 -4.04 25.87 1.76
C ILE A 137 -5.39 25.13 1.77
N THR A 138 -6.36 25.71 1.07
CA THR A 138 -7.71 25.13 0.91
C THR A 138 -7.73 24.03 -0.15
N GLY A 139 -8.82 23.26 -0.25
CA GLY A 139 -8.93 22.10 -1.16
C GLY A 139 -8.58 22.40 -2.63
N ASN A 140 -8.96 23.58 -3.15
CA ASN A 140 -8.59 23.95 -4.53
C ASN A 140 -7.07 24.13 -4.71
N ILE A 141 -6.39 24.65 -3.68
CA ILE A 141 -4.93 24.83 -3.68
C ILE A 141 -4.24 23.48 -3.52
N VAL A 142 -4.77 22.58 -2.68
CA VAL A 142 -4.30 21.18 -2.57
C VAL A 142 -4.33 20.51 -3.95
N ILE A 143 -5.47 20.54 -4.64
CA ILE A 143 -5.62 19.92 -5.96
C ILE A 143 -4.63 20.54 -6.98
N LEU A 144 -4.45 21.86 -6.94
CA LEU A 144 -3.50 22.55 -7.83
C LEU A 144 -2.05 22.11 -7.56
N ILE A 145 -1.64 22.04 -6.29
CA ILE A 145 -0.29 21.58 -5.90
C ILE A 145 -0.09 20.13 -6.34
N THR A 146 -1.07 19.25 -6.09
CA THR A 146 -1.04 17.84 -6.52
C THR A 146 -0.86 17.73 -8.02
N MET A 147 -1.63 18.47 -8.82
CA MET A 147 -1.49 18.46 -10.29
C MET A 147 -0.10 18.91 -10.74
N VAL A 148 0.45 19.97 -10.13
CA VAL A 148 1.79 20.48 -10.46
C VAL A 148 2.87 19.45 -10.10
N ILE A 149 2.80 18.83 -8.91
CA ILE A 149 3.74 17.79 -8.49
C ILE A 149 3.67 16.60 -9.45
N THR A 150 2.46 16.13 -9.78
CA THR A 150 2.26 15.01 -10.73
C THR A 150 2.87 15.32 -12.09
N ILE A 151 2.57 16.48 -12.68
CA ILE A 151 3.12 16.88 -13.99
C ILE A 151 4.65 16.91 -13.94
N ILE A 152 5.23 17.49 -12.89
CA ILE A 152 6.69 17.56 -12.73
C ILE A 152 7.29 16.17 -12.60
N LEU A 153 6.75 15.32 -11.72
CA LEU A 153 7.27 13.96 -11.50
C LEU A 153 7.23 13.13 -12.80
N PHE A 154 6.09 13.11 -13.48
CA PHE A 154 5.95 12.39 -14.75
C PHE A 154 6.78 13.01 -15.88
N ALA A 155 6.97 14.33 -15.89
CA ALA A 155 7.85 14.99 -16.84
C ALA A 155 9.34 14.60 -16.66
N PHE A 156 9.77 14.10 -15.49
CA PHE A 156 11.13 13.61 -15.29
C PHE A 156 11.28 12.10 -15.54
N GLN A 157 10.19 11.32 -15.61
CA GLN A 157 10.23 9.87 -15.77
C GLN A 157 10.81 9.41 -17.13
N TYR A 158 10.75 10.23 -18.19
CA TYR A 158 11.35 9.87 -19.49
C TYR A 158 12.87 9.62 -19.43
N LYS A 159 13.55 10.10 -18.37
CA LYS A 159 15.00 9.90 -18.16
C LYS A 159 15.37 8.51 -17.63
N GLY A 160 14.38 7.63 -17.45
CA GLY A 160 14.52 6.25 -17.00
C GLY A 160 14.12 6.07 -15.53
N THR A 161 13.26 5.09 -15.29
CA THR A 161 12.70 4.74 -13.98
C THR A 161 13.78 4.33 -12.98
N ASP A 162 14.83 3.64 -13.42
CA ASP A 162 15.93 3.19 -12.56
C ASP A 162 16.69 4.35 -11.89
N LYS A 163 16.94 5.44 -12.61
CA LYS A 163 17.65 6.61 -12.08
C LYS A 163 16.78 7.36 -11.08
N VAL A 164 15.51 7.51 -11.41
CA VAL A 164 14.50 8.15 -10.56
C VAL A 164 14.35 7.36 -9.26
N ALA A 165 14.13 6.04 -9.33
CA ALA A 165 14.02 5.16 -8.17
C ALA A 165 15.28 5.18 -7.28
N SER A 166 16.47 5.22 -7.88
CA SER A 166 17.72 5.29 -7.10
C SER A 166 17.85 6.57 -6.27
N SER A 167 17.22 7.66 -6.72
CA SER A 167 17.21 8.95 -6.02
C SER A 167 16.20 8.98 -4.88
N PHE A 168 15.10 8.24 -5.01
CA PHE A 168 14.06 8.13 -3.97
C PHE A 168 14.46 7.22 -2.81
N GLY A 169 15.35 6.23 -3.02
CA GLY A 169 15.81 5.32 -1.98
C GLY A 169 16.29 6.00 -0.68
N PRO A 170 17.24 6.95 -0.75
CA PRO A 170 17.69 7.69 0.43
C PRO A 170 16.59 8.51 1.11
N ILE A 171 15.68 9.11 0.33
CA ILE A 171 14.55 9.89 0.85
C ILE A 171 13.62 8.98 1.65
N MET A 172 13.31 7.79 1.11
CA MET A 172 12.48 6.80 1.79
C MET A 172 13.12 6.32 3.10
N ILE A 173 14.44 6.15 3.14
CA ILE A 173 15.13 5.77 4.38
C ILE A 173 14.97 6.86 5.45
N ILE A 174 15.21 8.13 5.09
CA ILE A 174 15.01 9.27 6.01
C ILE A 174 13.57 9.30 6.51
N TRP A 175 12.62 9.09 5.61
CA TRP A 175 11.20 9.07 5.94
C TRP A 175 10.83 7.93 6.89
N PHE A 176 11.28 6.69 6.62
CA PHE A 176 11.05 5.56 7.53
C PHE A 176 11.69 5.75 8.90
N ILE A 177 12.88 6.34 8.96
CA ILE A 177 13.53 6.68 10.23
C ILE A 177 12.69 7.72 10.99
N SER A 178 12.17 8.73 10.30
CA SER A 178 11.27 9.72 10.90
C SER A 178 10.03 9.06 11.49
N LEU A 179 9.37 8.16 10.74
CA LEU A 179 8.21 7.41 11.22
C LEU A 179 8.54 6.50 12.40
N PHE A 180 9.69 5.83 12.36
CA PHE A 180 10.14 4.98 13.45
C PHE A 180 10.34 5.78 14.73
N ILE A 181 11.02 6.93 14.66
CA ILE A 181 11.26 7.79 15.83
C ILE A 181 9.94 8.33 16.37
N SER A 182 9.08 8.91 15.51
CA SER A 182 7.79 9.45 15.94
C SER A 182 6.86 8.38 16.49
N GLY A 183 6.82 7.21 15.85
CA GLY A 183 6.02 6.06 16.28
C GLY A 183 6.51 5.52 17.63
N PHE A 184 7.83 5.38 17.79
CA PHE A 184 8.43 4.92 19.04
C PHE A 184 8.13 5.87 20.21
N ILE A 185 8.26 7.18 20.02
CA ILE A 185 7.90 8.18 21.04
C ILE A 185 6.40 8.08 21.38
N SER A 186 5.52 7.96 20.37
CA SER A 186 4.08 7.80 20.58
C SER A 186 3.73 6.53 21.36
N ILE A 187 4.42 5.41 21.11
CA ILE A 187 4.23 4.16 21.87
C ILE A 187 4.65 4.33 23.32
N LEU A 188 5.74 5.07 23.60
CA LEU A 188 6.16 5.35 24.98
C LEU A 188 5.12 6.19 25.73
N ASN A 189 4.47 7.13 25.05
CA ASN A 189 3.42 7.97 25.64
C ASN A 189 2.11 7.19 25.89
N MET A 190 1.78 6.21 25.04
CA MET A 190 0.59 5.38 25.21
C MET A 190 0.90 3.89 24.96
N PRO A 191 1.54 3.20 25.92
CA PRO A 191 1.95 1.80 25.76
C PRO A 191 0.79 0.83 25.53
N SER A 192 -0.41 1.21 25.99
CA SER A 192 -1.63 0.44 25.79
C SER A 192 -1.94 0.20 24.32
N ILE A 193 -1.47 1.04 23.39
CA ILE A 193 -1.70 0.89 21.94
C ILE A 193 -1.23 -0.46 21.39
N LEU A 194 -0.23 -1.08 22.03
CA LEU A 194 0.28 -2.40 21.65
C LEU A 194 -0.78 -3.51 21.80
N LEU A 195 -1.82 -3.30 22.60
CA LEU A 195 -2.95 -4.22 22.70
C LEU A 195 -3.68 -4.39 21.37
N ALA A 196 -3.63 -3.39 20.47
CA ALA A 196 -4.22 -3.47 19.13
C ALA A 196 -3.63 -4.60 18.28
N ILE A 197 -2.43 -5.10 18.60
CA ILE A 197 -1.83 -6.26 17.91
C ILE A 197 -2.69 -7.52 18.11
N SER A 198 -3.46 -7.63 19.20
CA SER A 198 -4.34 -8.78 19.42
C SER A 198 -5.48 -8.81 18.39
N PRO A 199 -5.69 -9.92 17.66
CA PRO A 199 -6.75 -10.05 16.65
C PRO A 199 -8.15 -9.97 17.25
N THR A 200 -8.26 -10.12 18.57
CA THR A 200 -9.52 -9.98 19.30
C THR A 200 -10.16 -8.60 19.09
N TYR A 201 -9.35 -7.54 18.94
CA TYR A 201 -9.87 -6.20 18.70
C TYR A 201 -10.45 -6.06 17.29
N ALA A 202 -9.78 -6.61 16.27
CA ALA A 202 -10.31 -6.65 14.91
C ALA A 202 -11.63 -7.44 14.84
N ILE A 203 -11.68 -8.63 15.43
CA ILE A 203 -12.89 -9.47 15.44
C ILE A 203 -14.03 -8.76 16.19
N SER A 204 -13.73 -8.21 17.37
CA SER A 204 -14.70 -7.46 18.16
C SER A 204 -15.25 -6.25 17.40
N PHE A 205 -14.38 -5.51 16.69
CA PHE A 205 -14.79 -4.37 15.89
C PHE A 205 -15.76 -4.76 14.77
N LEU A 206 -15.47 -5.85 14.06
CA LEU A 206 -16.33 -6.33 12.98
C LEU A 206 -17.68 -6.84 13.49
N THR A 207 -17.70 -7.56 14.62
CA THR A 207 -18.94 -8.09 15.20
C THR A 207 -19.82 -7.01 15.81
N HIS A 208 -19.24 -5.97 16.42
CA HIS A 208 -20.01 -4.88 17.02
C HIS A 208 -20.50 -3.85 16.01
N ASN A 209 -19.75 -3.57 14.94
CA ASN A 209 -20.11 -2.55 13.95
C ASN A 209 -20.91 -3.10 12.74
N GLY A 210 -21.07 -4.42 12.62
CA GLY A 210 -21.89 -5.05 11.58
C GLY A 210 -21.50 -4.62 10.16
N LEU A 211 -22.47 -4.12 9.38
CA LEU A 211 -22.24 -3.65 8.00
C LEU A 211 -21.23 -2.51 7.90
N ALA A 212 -21.20 -1.59 8.88
CA ALA A 212 -20.21 -0.51 8.89
C ALA A 212 -18.79 -1.06 9.09
N GLY A 213 -18.63 -2.12 9.88
CA GLY A 213 -17.35 -2.83 10.03
C GLY A 213 -16.85 -3.44 8.73
N ILE A 214 -17.76 -3.96 7.88
CA ILE A 214 -17.41 -4.51 6.56
C ILE A 214 -16.99 -3.40 5.60
N LEU A 215 -17.66 -2.25 5.61
CA LEU A 215 -17.26 -1.09 4.80
C LEU A 215 -15.88 -0.55 5.24
N VAL A 216 -15.62 -0.52 6.54
CA VAL A 216 -14.28 -0.16 7.04
C VAL A 216 -13.24 -1.19 6.60
N LEU A 217 -13.58 -2.49 6.59
CA LEU A 217 -12.66 -3.51 6.10
C LEU A 217 -12.29 -3.30 4.63
N SER A 218 -13.22 -2.87 3.77
CA SER A 218 -12.88 -2.55 2.37
C SER A 218 -11.91 -1.37 2.25
N GLU A 219 -12.02 -0.36 3.12
CA GLU A 219 -11.04 0.74 3.17
C GLU A 219 -9.69 0.28 3.74
N VAL A 220 -9.70 -0.63 4.72
CA VAL A 220 -8.48 -1.19 5.30
C VAL A 220 -7.68 -1.98 4.27
N ILE A 221 -8.31 -2.61 3.27
CA ILE A 221 -7.58 -3.28 2.17
C ILE A 221 -6.64 -2.31 1.44
N LEU A 222 -6.99 -1.02 1.39
CA LEU A 222 -6.13 0.00 0.77
C LEU A 222 -4.77 0.13 1.47
N CYS A 223 -4.59 -0.36 2.71
CA CYS A 223 -3.29 -0.33 3.36
C CYS A 223 -2.32 -1.36 2.79
N ALA A 224 -2.81 -2.36 2.06
CA ALA A 224 -2.04 -3.49 1.54
C ALA A 224 -1.80 -3.43 0.02
N THR A 225 -2.29 -2.40 -0.68
CA THR A 225 -2.15 -2.24 -2.14
C THR A 225 -0.68 -2.22 -2.57
N GLY A 226 0.21 -1.55 -1.83
CA GLY A 226 1.64 -1.56 -2.17
C GLY A 226 2.34 -2.94 -2.12
N GLY A 227 1.67 -4.01 -1.67
CA GLY A 227 2.21 -5.36 -1.62
C GLY A 227 2.06 -6.19 -2.91
N GLU A 228 1.30 -5.71 -3.89
CA GLU A 228 0.99 -6.42 -5.16
C GLU A 228 2.09 -6.34 -6.23
#